data_AF-K0SH18-F1
#
_entry.id   AF-K0SH18-F1
#
_cell.length_a   1.000
_cell.length_b   1.000
_cell.length_c   1.000
_cell.angle_alpha   90.00
_cell.angle_beta   90.00
_cell.angle_gamma   90.00
#
_symmetry.space_group_name_H-M   'P 1'
#
loop_
_entity.id
_entity.type
_entity.pdbx_description
1 polymer ?
#
loop_
_entity_poly.entity_id
_entity_poly.type
_entity_poly.pdbx_seq_one_letter_code
_entity_poly.pdbx_strand_id
1 'polypeptide(L)'
;MEPSRCSRADEGRKRKLDASNNEGSLVASDAMDFKALLDQHSEQMRRMQSQIDGLVAINSALQARLDGQAGSQAQEVFKLKQKCGVLESRRIKDDVETIRNGGEGYCNCLDYYGHSIILHNDALLSHFKELAGAIQLSNKIQRIDIDNIELHPSALEILYPAMEGRMTKIDMRRIIFPGPNVVKCYKIIASSIRRNHALETLKWYSNRIPSDEHADLLIKSIIDNWSIENVLLANCFNQSGANGCRALAALMASGRSFQELDFSENSLWGVDDVATALATNPQLDRLWICGNELNDRDAELIAQALKQNTNLQELNLGDSNMTRTGFEKIGASNLRSFKPECNGILQPYLLG
;
A
#
# COMPACT_ATOMS: atom_id res chain seq x y z
N MET A 1 -53.44 26.91 -7.81
CA MET A 1 -54.03 28.10 -8.46
C MET A 1 -54.01 29.23 -7.46
N GLU A 2 -53.39 30.37 -7.80
CA GLU A 2 -53.77 31.70 -7.29
C GLU A 2 -54.52 32.41 -8.44
N PRO A 3 -55.45 33.37 -8.22
CA PRO A 3 -55.26 34.67 -7.53
C PRO A 3 -56.25 34.88 -6.35
N SER A 4 -56.23 35.87 -5.43
CA SER A 4 -55.54 37.16 -5.18
C SER A 4 -56.52 38.37 -5.12
N ARG A 5 -56.43 39.15 -4.01
CA ARG A 5 -56.83 40.58 -3.79
C ARG A 5 -58.28 41.01 -3.36
N CYS A 6 -58.35 41.45 -2.09
CA CYS A 6 -58.56 42.86 -1.62
C CYS A 6 -59.93 43.59 -1.74
N SER A 7 -60.51 43.98 -0.58
CA SER A 7 -61.55 45.05 -0.42
C SER A 7 -61.45 45.77 0.96
N ARG A 8 -62.23 46.84 1.24
CA ARG A 8 -61.83 47.94 2.19
C ARG A 8 -62.97 48.94 2.57
N ALA A 9 -63.12 49.27 3.88
CA ALA A 9 -63.87 50.42 4.48
C ALA A 9 -65.43 50.45 4.27
N ASP A 10 -66.33 51.28 4.86
CA ASP A 10 -66.49 52.18 6.05
C ASP A 10 -68.04 52.49 6.22
N GLU A 11 -68.69 53.19 7.18
CA GLU A 11 -68.37 53.93 8.43
C GLU A 11 -69.50 53.74 9.47
N GLY A 12 -69.16 53.46 10.74
CA GLY A 12 -70.01 53.81 11.89
C GLY A 12 -71.28 52.97 12.18
N ARG A 13 -72.15 53.37 13.13
CA ARG A 13 -72.08 54.53 14.05
C ARG A 13 -73.10 54.44 15.22
N LYS A 14 -72.80 55.11 16.36
CA LYS A 14 -73.69 55.48 17.51
C LYS A 14 -74.06 54.36 18.52
N ARG A 15 -74.32 54.60 19.84
CA ARG A 15 -74.08 55.74 20.80
C ARG A 15 -74.44 55.32 22.26
N LYS A 16 -73.84 56.02 23.26
CA LYS A 16 -74.18 56.08 24.73
C LYS A 16 -73.87 54.80 25.56
N LEU A 17 -73.13 54.86 26.69
CA LEU A 17 -73.28 55.55 28.00
C LEU A 17 -74.37 54.88 28.88
N ASP A 18 -74.17 54.48 30.16
CA ASP A 18 -73.12 54.83 31.16
C ASP A 18 -72.80 53.71 32.21
N ALA A 19 -71.89 54.00 33.14
CA ALA A 19 -71.21 53.19 34.20
C ALA A 19 -72.10 52.42 35.25
N SER A 20 -71.59 51.64 36.24
CA SER A 20 -70.22 51.42 36.76
C SER A 20 -69.98 50.09 37.52
N ASN A 21 -68.72 49.61 37.52
CA ASN A 21 -67.95 48.94 38.60
C ASN A 21 -68.54 47.76 39.42
N ASN A 22 -67.86 46.60 39.40
CA ASN A 22 -67.12 46.06 40.57
C ASN A 22 -66.21 44.84 40.21
N GLU A 23 -64.93 45.06 39.83
CA GLU A 23 -63.99 43.97 39.46
C GLU A 23 -62.59 44.05 40.12
N GLY A 24 -62.34 45.04 40.99
CA GLY A 24 -60.97 45.44 41.39
C GLY A 24 -60.14 44.50 42.28
N SER A 25 -60.62 43.30 42.60
CA SER A 25 -59.99 42.43 43.63
C SER A 25 -59.20 41.23 43.08
N LEU A 26 -59.58 40.67 41.93
CA LEU A 26 -58.97 39.42 41.41
C LEU A 26 -57.62 39.68 40.73
N VAL A 27 -57.57 40.72 39.89
CA VAL A 27 -56.44 41.04 38.99
C VAL A 27 -55.10 41.22 39.74
N ALA A 28 -55.13 41.63 41.01
CA ALA A 28 -53.92 41.89 41.79
C ALA A 28 -53.19 40.61 42.27
N SER A 29 -53.89 39.49 42.47
CA SER A 29 -53.27 38.23 42.90
C SER A 29 -52.51 37.59 41.73
N ASP A 30 -53.24 37.35 40.64
CA ASP A 30 -52.72 36.70 39.43
C ASP A 30 -51.49 37.43 38.85
N ALA A 31 -51.46 38.76 38.94
CA ALA A 31 -50.33 39.59 38.51
C ALA A 31 -49.07 39.44 39.39
N MET A 32 -49.22 39.14 40.69
CA MET A 32 -48.07 38.85 41.56
C MET A 32 -47.54 37.44 41.30
N ASP A 33 -48.40 36.45 41.17
CA ASP A 33 -48.01 35.05 40.90
C ASP A 33 -47.33 34.92 39.53
N PHE A 34 -47.85 35.59 38.49
CA PHE A 34 -47.22 35.62 37.17
C PHE A 34 -45.83 36.27 37.20
N LYS A 35 -45.64 37.32 38.02
CA LYS A 35 -44.32 37.93 38.20
C LYS A 35 -43.35 37.00 38.94
N ALA A 36 -43.79 36.36 40.02
CA ALA A 36 -42.97 35.40 40.75
C ALA A 36 -42.52 34.23 39.85
N LEU A 37 -43.40 33.76 38.96
CA LEU A 37 -43.08 32.74 37.95
C LEU A 37 -42.03 33.22 36.93
N LEU A 38 -42.12 34.47 36.45
CA LEU A 38 -41.14 35.07 35.54
C LEU A 38 -39.76 35.27 36.21
N ASP A 39 -39.73 35.72 37.46
CA ASP A 39 -38.50 35.91 38.23
C ASP A 39 -37.85 34.54 38.52
N GLN A 40 -38.64 33.51 38.88
CA GLN A 40 -38.19 32.12 39.04
C GLN A 40 -37.63 31.54 37.73
N HIS A 41 -38.31 31.73 36.60
CA HIS A 41 -37.86 31.24 35.30
C HIS A 41 -36.58 31.96 34.84
N SER A 42 -36.47 33.27 35.11
CA SER A 42 -35.26 34.05 34.81
C SER A 42 -34.05 33.56 35.61
N GLU A 43 -34.25 33.25 36.89
CA GLU A 43 -33.21 32.68 37.76
C GLU A 43 -32.86 31.23 37.38
N GLN A 44 -33.82 30.44 36.91
CA GLN A 44 -33.57 29.12 36.31
C GLN A 44 -32.73 29.24 35.02
N MET A 45 -33.00 30.22 34.15
CA MET A 45 -32.17 30.47 32.97
C MET A 45 -30.75 30.93 33.34
N ARG A 46 -30.55 31.76 34.37
CA ARG A 46 -29.19 32.09 34.87
C ARG A 46 -28.41 30.86 35.32
N ARG A 47 -29.06 29.95 36.07
CA ARG A 47 -28.44 28.70 36.54
C ARG A 47 -28.07 27.80 35.36
N MET A 48 -28.96 27.69 34.37
CA MET A 48 -28.70 26.94 33.13
C MET A 48 -27.53 27.53 32.33
N GLN A 49 -27.46 28.85 32.18
CA GLN A 49 -26.34 29.52 31.53
C GLN A 49 -25.01 29.27 32.28
N SER A 50 -25.00 29.42 33.61
CA SER A 50 -23.82 29.13 34.43
C SER A 50 -23.34 27.67 34.31
N GLN A 51 -24.26 26.71 34.13
CA GLN A 51 -23.92 25.31 33.84
C GLN A 51 -23.31 25.15 32.42
N ILE A 52 -23.85 25.84 31.41
CA ILE A 52 -23.30 25.86 30.05
C ILE A 52 -21.88 26.45 30.06
N ASP A 53 -21.67 27.59 30.73
CA ASP A 53 -20.36 28.26 30.84
C ASP A 53 -19.32 27.35 31.52
N GLY A 54 -19.73 26.62 32.56
CA GLY A 54 -18.91 25.62 33.23
C GLY A 54 -18.54 24.43 32.33
N LEU A 55 -19.47 23.94 31.52
CA LEU A 55 -19.21 22.88 30.54
C LEU A 55 -18.26 23.34 29.42
N VAL A 56 -18.40 24.58 28.93
CA VAL A 56 -17.49 25.19 27.96
C VAL A 56 -16.07 25.31 28.52
N ALA A 57 -15.92 25.74 29.78
CA ALA A 57 -14.63 25.79 30.45
C ALA A 57 -13.98 24.40 30.61
N ILE A 58 -14.76 23.37 31.01
CA ILE A 58 -14.29 21.99 31.11
C ILE A 58 -13.85 21.44 29.75
N ASN A 59 -14.65 21.64 28.70
CA ASN A 59 -14.32 21.18 27.35
C ASN A 59 -13.04 21.87 26.83
N SER A 60 -12.88 23.16 27.09
CA SER A 60 -11.67 23.92 26.72
C SER A 60 -10.41 23.38 27.43
N ALA A 61 -10.53 23.02 28.72
CA ALA A 61 -9.46 22.42 29.50
C ALA A 61 -9.13 20.97 29.07
N LEU A 62 -10.12 20.22 28.56
CA LEU A 62 -9.91 18.90 27.97
C LEU A 62 -9.19 18.99 26.62
N GLN A 63 -9.60 19.92 25.74
CA GLN A 63 -8.93 20.15 24.46
C GLN A 63 -7.46 20.53 24.65
N ALA A 64 -7.16 21.48 25.54
CA ALA A 64 -5.78 21.88 25.84
C ALA A 64 -4.90 20.72 26.38
N ARG A 65 -5.50 19.73 27.06
CA ARG A 65 -4.80 18.50 27.49
C ARG A 65 -4.53 17.54 26.33
N LEU A 66 -5.51 17.36 25.43
CA LEU A 66 -5.35 16.55 24.21
C LEU A 66 -4.26 17.14 23.30
N ASP A 67 -4.29 18.46 23.08
CA ASP A 67 -3.30 19.18 22.27
C ASP A 67 -1.90 19.07 22.88
N GLY A 68 -1.77 19.22 24.20
CA GLY A 68 -0.50 19.05 24.93
C GLY A 68 0.04 17.62 24.88
N GLN A 69 -0.84 16.61 24.94
CA GLN A 69 -0.46 15.20 24.84
C GLN A 69 -0.04 14.83 23.41
N ALA A 70 -0.73 15.34 22.38
CA ALA A 70 -0.33 15.20 20.99
C ALA A 70 1.04 15.87 20.74
N GLY A 71 1.27 17.05 21.33
CA GLY A 71 2.54 17.77 21.25
C GLY A 71 3.73 17.00 21.84
N SER A 72 3.57 16.38 23.01
CA SER A 72 4.66 15.60 23.63
C SER A 72 4.96 14.31 22.85
N GLN A 73 3.92 13.60 22.39
CA GLN A 73 4.07 12.41 21.53
C GLN A 73 4.77 12.75 20.21
N ALA A 74 4.40 13.85 19.54
CA ALA A 74 5.07 14.31 18.32
C ALA A 74 6.56 14.61 18.56
N GLN A 75 6.91 15.19 19.72
CA GLN A 75 8.31 15.51 20.06
C GLN A 75 9.13 14.26 20.44
N GLU A 76 8.50 13.23 21.00
CA GLU A 76 9.15 11.92 21.25
C GLU A 76 9.37 11.15 19.94
N VAL A 77 8.35 11.09 19.06
CA VAL A 77 8.48 10.53 17.70
C VAL A 77 9.59 11.24 16.92
N PHE A 78 9.71 12.57 17.04
CA PHE A 78 10.80 13.33 16.40
C PHE A 78 12.20 12.90 16.91
N LYS A 79 12.38 12.73 18.23
CA LYS A 79 13.64 12.22 18.81
C LYS A 79 13.96 10.79 18.37
N LEU A 80 12.95 9.94 18.25
CA LEU A 80 13.12 8.57 17.75
C LEU A 80 13.51 8.56 16.27
N LYS A 81 12.85 9.36 15.42
CA LYS A 81 13.24 9.54 14.00
C LYS A 81 14.68 10.04 13.84
N GLN A 82 15.13 10.96 14.69
CA GLN A 82 16.54 11.40 14.70
C GLN A 82 17.52 10.27 15.07
N LYS A 83 17.21 9.44 16.08
CA LYS A 83 18.05 8.29 16.44
C LYS A 83 18.09 7.22 15.33
N CYS A 84 16.95 6.96 14.69
CA CYS A 84 16.85 6.03 13.56
C CYS A 84 17.76 6.48 12.41
N GLY A 85 17.63 7.75 11.98
CA GLY A 85 18.45 8.34 10.92
C GLY A 85 19.97 8.29 11.17
N VAL A 86 20.41 8.29 12.43
CA VAL A 86 21.85 8.14 12.78
C VAL A 86 22.33 6.70 12.62
N LEU A 87 21.48 5.70 12.87
CA LEU A 87 21.81 4.28 12.67
C LEU A 87 21.77 3.91 11.18
N GLU A 88 20.76 4.39 10.45
CA GLU A 88 20.65 4.29 8.99
C GLU A 88 21.84 4.94 8.28
N SER A 89 22.21 6.15 8.70
CA SER A 89 23.40 6.89 8.25
C SER A 89 24.68 6.07 8.39
N ARG A 90 24.88 5.41 9.55
CA ARG A 90 26.02 4.54 9.78
C ARG A 90 26.02 3.34 8.82
N ARG A 91 24.92 2.59 8.71
CA ARG A 91 24.86 1.41 7.81
C ARG A 91 25.21 1.75 6.37
N ILE A 92 24.60 2.80 5.82
CA ILE A 92 24.88 3.23 4.44
C ILE A 92 26.34 3.67 4.30
N LYS A 93 26.93 4.33 5.30
CA LYS A 93 28.34 4.75 5.28
C LYS A 93 29.32 3.58 5.35
N ASP A 94 29.11 2.63 6.26
CA ASP A 94 30.00 1.48 6.47
C ASP A 94 30.07 0.59 5.20
N ASP A 95 28.94 0.43 4.51
CA ASP A 95 28.90 -0.28 3.22
C ASP A 95 29.40 0.58 2.05
N VAL A 96 29.21 1.90 2.06
CA VAL A 96 29.85 2.82 1.08
C VAL A 96 31.37 2.76 1.17
N GLU A 97 31.93 2.63 2.38
CA GLU A 97 33.37 2.40 2.57
C GLU A 97 33.78 1.01 2.07
N THR A 98 33.01 -0.05 2.38
CA THR A 98 33.24 -1.42 1.88
C THR A 98 33.23 -1.49 0.34
N ILE A 99 32.27 -0.82 -0.30
CA ILE A 99 32.15 -0.68 -1.76
C ILE A 99 33.39 0.00 -2.35
N ARG A 100 33.81 1.14 -1.79
CA ARG A 100 34.96 1.91 -2.27
C ARG A 100 36.28 1.18 -2.07
N ASN A 101 36.39 0.41 -0.98
CA ASN A 101 37.52 -0.47 -0.68
C ASN A 101 37.51 -1.76 -1.51
N GLY A 102 36.51 -1.95 -2.38
CA GLY A 102 36.46 -3.04 -3.35
C GLY A 102 36.07 -4.38 -2.75
N GLY A 103 35.15 -4.38 -1.78
CA GLY A 103 34.56 -5.58 -1.17
C GLY A 103 33.73 -6.46 -2.12
N GLU A 104 32.81 -7.22 -1.54
CA GLU A 104 32.05 -8.26 -2.25
C GLU A 104 31.08 -7.68 -3.30
N GLY A 105 30.70 -8.50 -4.29
CA GLY A 105 29.99 -8.07 -5.51
C GLY A 105 28.51 -7.68 -5.32
N TYR A 106 28.05 -7.53 -4.07
CA TYR A 106 26.68 -7.21 -3.70
C TYR A 106 26.62 -6.11 -2.64
N CYS A 107 25.47 -5.44 -2.54
CA CYS A 107 25.22 -4.35 -1.60
C CYS A 107 23.94 -4.60 -0.81
N ASN A 108 24.03 -4.78 0.51
CA ASN A 108 22.90 -5.02 1.41
C ASN A 108 22.72 -3.89 2.45
N CYS A 109 23.22 -2.69 2.18
CA CYS A 109 23.11 -1.54 3.09
C CYS A 109 21.66 -1.06 3.34
N LEU A 110 20.73 -1.47 2.45
CA LEU A 110 19.31 -1.21 2.54
C LEU A 110 18.48 -2.45 2.92
N ASP A 111 19.12 -3.56 3.29
CA ASP A 111 18.44 -4.75 3.83
C ASP A 111 18.13 -4.53 5.32
N TYR A 112 16.88 -4.22 5.65
CA TYR A 112 16.40 -4.11 7.04
C TYR A 112 15.57 -5.35 7.46
N TYR A 113 15.99 -6.55 7.07
CA TYR A 113 15.44 -7.78 7.63
C TYR A 113 15.59 -7.85 9.16
N GLY A 114 14.58 -8.42 9.85
CA GLY A 114 14.53 -8.50 11.31
C GLY A 114 14.36 -7.16 12.07
N HIS A 115 14.36 -6.01 11.37
CA HIS A 115 14.21 -4.69 11.98
C HIS A 115 12.79 -4.12 11.83
N SER A 116 12.49 -3.05 12.57
CA SER A 116 11.31 -2.21 12.30
C SER A 116 11.47 -1.48 10.96
N ILE A 117 10.37 -1.23 10.25
CA ILE A 117 10.39 -0.54 8.96
C ILE A 117 11.04 0.85 9.04
N ILE A 118 11.93 1.15 8.09
CA ILE A 118 12.56 2.45 7.95
C ILE A 118 11.63 3.39 7.17
N LEU A 119 11.03 4.37 7.84
CA LEU A 119 10.20 5.41 7.22
C LEU A 119 11.07 6.47 6.53
N HIS A 120 10.58 7.07 5.46
CA HIS A 120 11.41 8.01 4.69
C HIS A 120 11.71 9.30 5.47
N ASN A 121 12.92 9.82 5.27
CA ASN A 121 13.42 11.04 5.89
C ASN A 121 14.39 11.73 4.91
N ASP A 122 14.18 13.02 4.63
CA ASP A 122 15.03 13.78 3.70
C ASP A 122 16.51 13.82 4.13
N ALA A 123 16.81 13.61 5.42
CA ALA A 123 18.18 13.44 5.92
C ALA A 123 18.92 12.22 5.30
N LEU A 124 18.20 11.23 4.78
CA LEU A 124 18.79 10.10 4.05
C LEU A 124 19.22 10.44 2.63
N LEU A 125 18.77 11.57 2.05
CA LEU A 125 19.08 11.95 0.67
C LEU A 125 20.55 12.30 0.43
N SER A 126 21.35 12.61 1.47
CA SER A 126 22.81 12.66 1.36
C SER A 126 23.40 11.26 1.26
N HIS A 127 22.97 10.34 2.12
CA HIS A 127 23.42 8.96 2.20
C HIS A 127 23.11 8.18 0.91
N PHE A 128 21.90 8.37 0.34
CA PHE A 128 21.56 7.81 -0.97
C PHE A 128 22.44 8.36 -2.10
N LYS A 129 22.92 9.63 -2.03
CA LYS A 129 23.87 10.18 -3.02
C LYS A 129 25.27 9.61 -2.85
N GLU A 130 25.72 9.40 -1.62
CA GLU A 130 27.01 8.75 -1.33
C GLU A 130 27.03 7.29 -1.81
N LEU A 131 25.91 6.58 -1.63
CA LEU A 131 25.68 5.23 -2.16
C LEU A 131 25.63 5.20 -3.69
N ALA A 132 24.85 6.09 -4.31
CA ALA A 132 24.80 6.22 -5.77
C ALA A 132 26.19 6.51 -6.38
N GLY A 133 26.96 7.41 -5.78
CA GLY A 133 28.34 7.67 -6.17
C GLY A 133 29.27 6.47 -5.97
N ALA A 134 29.10 5.71 -4.88
CA ALA A 134 29.88 4.49 -4.63
C ALA A 134 29.58 3.38 -5.66
N ILE A 135 28.30 3.21 -6.04
CA ILE A 135 27.86 2.30 -7.11
C ILE A 135 28.42 2.74 -8.47
N GLN A 136 28.42 4.03 -8.80
CA GLN A 136 28.97 4.53 -10.07
C GLN A 136 30.49 4.40 -10.18
N LEU A 137 31.22 4.45 -9.05
CA LEU A 137 32.67 4.27 -8.99
C LEU A 137 33.09 2.78 -8.97
N SER A 138 32.24 1.88 -8.49
CA SER A 138 32.54 0.45 -8.42
C SER A 138 32.00 -0.32 -9.63
N ASN A 139 32.89 -0.98 -10.37
CA ASN A 139 32.51 -1.93 -11.41
C ASN A 139 32.36 -3.37 -10.87
N LYS A 140 32.47 -3.58 -9.54
CA LYS A 140 32.31 -4.88 -8.89
C LYS A 140 30.88 -5.19 -8.42
N ILE A 141 30.10 -4.16 -8.06
CA ILE A 141 28.73 -4.40 -7.56
C ILE A 141 27.84 -4.75 -8.74
N GLN A 142 27.25 -5.94 -8.69
CA GLN A 142 26.29 -6.43 -9.66
C GLN A 142 24.96 -6.80 -8.99
N ARG A 143 24.91 -6.87 -7.66
CA ARG A 143 23.69 -7.13 -6.89
C ARG A 143 23.41 -6.02 -5.87
N ILE A 144 22.13 -5.67 -5.69
CA ILE A 144 21.67 -4.83 -4.58
C ILE A 144 20.42 -5.44 -3.93
N ASP A 145 20.42 -5.43 -2.60
CA ASP A 145 19.33 -5.91 -1.75
C ASP A 145 18.77 -4.73 -0.95
N ILE A 146 17.45 -4.57 -1.02
CA ILE A 146 16.68 -3.51 -0.39
C ILE A 146 15.48 -4.16 0.30
N ASP A 147 15.38 -4.12 1.62
CA ASP A 147 14.27 -4.70 2.39
C ASP A 147 13.72 -3.69 3.39
N ASN A 148 12.40 -3.66 3.55
CA ASN A 148 11.72 -3.08 4.73
C ASN A 148 12.00 -1.58 4.95
N ILE A 149 11.89 -0.82 3.86
CA ILE A 149 12.11 0.64 3.81
C ILE A 149 11.04 1.33 2.95
N GLU A 150 10.65 2.54 3.36
CA GLU A 150 9.79 3.43 2.59
C GLU A 150 10.62 4.23 1.57
N LEU A 151 10.33 4.04 0.28
CA LEU A 151 11.05 4.70 -0.82
C LEU A 151 10.21 5.81 -1.45
N HIS A 152 10.50 7.04 -1.07
CA HIS A 152 10.04 8.24 -1.76
C HIS A 152 10.67 8.38 -3.17
N PRO A 153 10.00 9.09 -4.11
CA PRO A 153 10.55 9.40 -5.42
C PRO A 153 11.94 10.05 -5.38
N SER A 154 12.22 10.88 -4.37
CA SER A 154 13.50 11.57 -4.19
C SER A 154 14.68 10.60 -3.98
N ALA A 155 14.47 9.48 -3.27
CA ALA A 155 15.48 8.42 -3.14
C ALA A 155 15.62 7.61 -4.43
N LEU A 156 14.49 7.28 -5.07
CA LEU A 156 14.46 6.52 -6.32
C LEU A 156 15.17 7.28 -7.46
N GLU A 157 14.96 8.59 -7.57
CA GLU A 157 15.61 9.50 -8.53
C GLU A 157 17.13 9.63 -8.33
N ILE A 158 17.65 9.26 -7.15
CA ILE A 158 19.09 9.23 -6.86
C ILE A 158 19.67 7.83 -7.14
N LEU A 159 19.04 6.77 -6.64
CA LEU A 159 19.59 5.41 -6.70
C LEU A 159 19.48 4.77 -8.08
N TYR A 160 18.31 4.84 -8.72
CA TYR A 160 18.06 4.06 -9.94
C TYR A 160 18.96 4.47 -11.12
N PRO A 161 19.18 5.77 -11.41
CA PRO A 161 20.14 6.19 -12.43
C PRO A 161 21.61 5.79 -12.16
N ALA A 162 21.96 5.42 -10.92
CA ALA A 162 23.28 4.87 -10.61
C ALA A 162 23.39 3.36 -10.87
N MET A 163 22.26 2.64 -10.89
CA MET A 163 22.20 1.18 -11.09
C MET A 163 22.09 0.76 -12.56
N GLU A 164 21.67 1.69 -13.44
CA GLU A 164 21.49 1.47 -14.88
C GLU A 164 22.78 0.97 -15.56
N GLY A 165 22.71 -0.19 -16.20
CA GLY A 165 23.83 -0.81 -16.93
C GLY A 165 24.87 -1.45 -16.02
N ARG A 166 24.59 -1.63 -14.73
CA ARG A 166 25.53 -2.17 -13.72
C ARG A 166 24.95 -3.32 -12.91
N MET A 167 23.75 -3.15 -12.35
CA MET A 167 23.14 -4.19 -11.52
C MET A 167 22.58 -5.30 -12.39
N THR A 168 23.14 -6.50 -12.28
CA THR A 168 22.57 -7.72 -12.85
C THR A 168 21.45 -8.28 -12.00
N LYS A 169 21.43 -8.02 -10.67
CA LYS A 169 20.40 -8.52 -9.75
C LYS A 169 19.89 -7.40 -8.84
N ILE A 170 18.59 -7.15 -8.86
CA ILE A 170 17.92 -6.23 -7.95
C ILE A 170 16.94 -7.04 -7.11
N ASP A 171 17.14 -7.04 -5.79
CA ASP A 171 16.31 -7.75 -4.82
C ASP A 171 15.60 -6.75 -3.91
N MET A 172 14.30 -6.59 -4.09
CA MET A 172 13.47 -5.65 -3.34
C MET A 172 12.41 -6.39 -2.53
N ARG A 173 12.39 -6.16 -1.22
CA ARG A 173 11.48 -6.81 -0.27
C ARG A 173 10.73 -5.80 0.58
N ARG A 174 9.43 -6.04 0.84
CA ARG A 174 8.60 -5.31 1.82
C ARG A 174 8.69 -3.77 1.72
N ILE A 175 8.88 -3.26 0.50
CA ILE A 175 9.07 -1.82 0.22
C ILE A 175 7.73 -1.10 0.25
N ILE A 176 7.66 -0.01 1.02
CA ILE A 176 6.49 0.88 1.00
C ILE A 176 6.74 2.03 0.02
N PHE A 177 5.80 2.23 -0.89
CA PHE A 177 5.73 3.43 -1.73
C PHE A 177 4.67 4.38 -1.16
N PRO A 178 5.00 5.66 -0.89
CA PRO A 178 4.07 6.57 -0.24
C PRO A 178 2.82 6.81 -1.11
N GLY A 179 1.62 6.71 -0.51
CA GLY A 179 0.34 6.79 -1.23
C GLY A 179 0.21 7.95 -2.25
N PRO A 180 0.51 9.21 -1.89
CA PRO A 180 0.46 10.34 -2.82
C PRO A 180 1.48 10.28 -3.97
N ASN A 181 2.51 9.45 -3.84
CA ASN A 181 3.68 9.38 -4.72
C ASN A 181 3.82 8.06 -5.48
N VAL A 182 2.99 7.04 -5.21
CA VAL A 182 3.20 5.67 -5.71
C VAL A 182 3.25 5.59 -7.24
N VAL A 183 2.39 6.34 -7.95
CA VAL A 183 2.42 6.46 -9.41
C VAL A 183 3.75 7.04 -9.92
N LYS A 184 4.36 7.98 -9.19
CA LYS A 184 5.69 8.52 -9.54
C LYS A 184 6.78 7.49 -9.26
N CYS A 185 6.70 6.76 -8.14
CA CYS A 185 7.64 5.69 -7.80
C CYS A 185 7.68 4.61 -8.89
N TYR A 186 6.53 4.04 -9.26
CA TYR A 186 6.45 3.04 -10.32
C TYR A 186 6.92 3.59 -11.68
N LYS A 187 6.68 4.87 -12.00
CA LYS A 187 7.20 5.50 -13.24
C LYS A 187 8.73 5.61 -13.28
N ILE A 188 9.38 5.91 -12.15
CA ILE A 188 10.85 5.95 -12.04
C ILE A 188 11.41 4.52 -12.23
N ILE A 189 10.87 3.57 -11.46
CA ILE A 189 11.30 2.17 -11.45
C ILE A 189 11.12 1.53 -12.83
N ALA A 190 9.94 1.65 -13.45
CA ALA A 190 9.67 1.16 -14.80
C ALA A 190 10.51 1.83 -15.89
N SER A 191 10.99 3.06 -15.67
CA SER A 191 11.88 3.73 -16.63
C SER A 191 13.32 3.23 -16.50
N SER A 192 13.79 3.03 -15.27
CA SER A 192 15.14 2.52 -15.02
C SER A 192 15.28 1.02 -15.29
N ILE A 193 14.25 0.20 -15.03
CA ILE A 193 14.20 -1.21 -15.47
C ILE A 193 14.46 -1.28 -16.97
N ARG A 194 13.75 -0.51 -17.81
CA ARG A 194 13.96 -0.50 -19.27
C ARG A 194 15.34 -0.02 -19.74
N ARG A 195 16.05 0.75 -18.88
CA ARG A 195 17.38 1.32 -19.16
C ARG A 195 18.52 0.47 -18.59
N ASN A 196 18.24 -0.44 -17.65
CA ASN A 196 19.25 -1.32 -17.08
C ASN A 196 19.47 -2.57 -17.96
N HIS A 197 20.27 -2.40 -19.01
CA HIS A 197 20.64 -3.47 -19.95
C HIS A 197 21.58 -4.54 -19.34
N ALA A 198 21.95 -4.45 -18.06
CA ALA A 198 22.65 -5.50 -17.34
C ALA A 198 21.73 -6.42 -16.52
N LEU A 199 20.46 -6.05 -16.29
CA LEU A 199 19.58 -6.71 -15.33
C LEU A 199 19.15 -8.12 -15.78
N GLU A 200 19.72 -9.16 -15.20
CA GLU A 200 19.40 -10.58 -15.39
C GLU A 200 18.24 -11.05 -14.51
N THR A 201 18.15 -10.52 -13.29
CA THR A 201 17.25 -10.98 -12.21
C THR A 201 16.57 -9.81 -11.52
N LEU A 202 15.23 -9.83 -11.46
CA LEU A 202 14.42 -8.90 -10.68
C LEU A 202 13.57 -9.66 -9.66
N LYS A 203 13.77 -9.36 -8.37
CA LYS A 203 12.97 -9.86 -7.26
C LYS A 203 12.22 -8.70 -6.60
N TRP A 204 10.95 -8.92 -6.28
CA TRP A 204 10.00 -7.87 -5.86
C TRP A 204 9.12 -8.32 -4.68
N TYR A 205 9.63 -9.20 -3.81
CA TYR A 205 8.85 -9.91 -2.80
C TYR A 205 8.10 -9.01 -1.81
N SER A 206 6.84 -9.33 -1.53
CA SER A 206 6.01 -8.61 -0.56
C SER A 206 5.84 -7.10 -0.85
N ASN A 207 6.13 -6.66 -2.08
CA ASN A 207 5.98 -5.27 -2.51
C ASN A 207 4.61 -5.09 -3.18
N ARG A 208 3.62 -4.62 -2.42
CA ARG A 208 2.22 -4.51 -2.89
C ARG A 208 2.11 -3.67 -4.18
N ILE A 209 1.54 -4.27 -5.22
CA ILE A 209 1.19 -3.62 -6.48
C ILE A 209 -0.23 -3.03 -6.31
N PRO A 210 -0.46 -1.70 -6.31
CA PRO A 210 -1.74 -1.15 -5.85
C PRO A 210 -2.94 -1.44 -6.75
N SER A 211 -2.74 -1.40 -8.07
CA SER A 211 -3.80 -1.53 -9.09
C SER A 211 -3.26 -2.09 -10.41
N ASP A 212 -4.15 -2.54 -11.29
CA ASP A 212 -3.81 -3.02 -12.63
C ASP A 212 -2.94 -2.02 -13.43
N GLU A 213 -3.11 -0.70 -13.28
CA GLU A 213 -2.25 0.31 -13.93
C GLU A 213 -0.77 0.22 -13.47
N HIS A 214 -0.55 -0.08 -12.19
CA HIS A 214 0.79 -0.25 -11.62
C HIS A 214 1.40 -1.59 -12.04
N ALA A 215 0.57 -2.64 -12.12
CA ALA A 215 0.96 -3.93 -12.68
C ALA A 215 1.37 -3.79 -14.14
N ASP A 216 0.56 -3.16 -14.98
CA ASP A 216 0.83 -2.95 -16.40
C ASP A 216 2.13 -2.15 -16.61
N LEU A 217 2.34 -1.09 -15.83
CA LEU A 217 3.56 -0.29 -15.91
C LEU A 217 4.82 -1.09 -15.53
N LEU A 218 4.74 -1.94 -14.49
CA LEU A 218 5.84 -2.81 -14.09
C LEU A 218 6.08 -3.94 -15.11
N ILE A 219 5.05 -4.72 -15.45
CA ILE A 219 5.11 -5.85 -16.37
C ILE A 219 5.55 -5.40 -17.77
N LYS A 220 5.02 -4.27 -18.28
CA LYS A 220 5.49 -3.71 -19.56
C LYS A 220 6.96 -3.30 -19.51
N SER A 221 7.44 -2.77 -18.38
CA SER A 221 8.87 -2.44 -18.23
C SER A 221 9.79 -3.65 -18.22
N ILE A 222 9.31 -4.78 -17.67
CA ILE A 222 10.02 -6.07 -17.66
C ILE A 222 10.04 -6.68 -19.07
N ILE A 223 8.91 -6.65 -19.80
CA ILE A 223 8.82 -7.11 -21.19
C ILE A 223 9.68 -6.25 -22.14
N ASP A 224 9.76 -4.93 -21.89
CA ASP A 224 10.59 -4.01 -22.67
C ASP A 224 12.08 -4.08 -22.30
N ASN A 225 12.46 -4.74 -21.20
CA ASN A 225 13.87 -5.04 -20.89
C ASN A 225 14.28 -6.35 -21.60
N TRP A 226 15.40 -6.30 -22.33
CA TRP A 226 15.87 -7.42 -23.15
C TRP A 226 16.87 -8.37 -22.46
N SER A 227 17.33 -8.02 -21.26
CA SER A 227 18.33 -8.74 -20.48
C SER A 227 17.75 -9.55 -19.31
N ILE A 228 16.52 -9.26 -18.87
CA ILE A 228 15.90 -9.99 -17.75
C ILE A 228 15.53 -11.40 -18.20
N GLU A 229 16.05 -12.38 -17.46
CA GLU A 229 15.77 -13.82 -17.63
C GLU A 229 14.96 -14.39 -16.45
N ASN A 230 15.08 -13.81 -15.25
CA ASN A 230 14.47 -14.34 -14.03
C ASN A 230 13.63 -13.25 -13.34
N VAL A 231 12.32 -13.48 -13.18
CA VAL A 231 11.34 -12.51 -12.66
C VAL A 231 10.58 -13.13 -11.48
N LEU A 232 10.73 -12.55 -10.30
CA LEU A 232 10.20 -13.11 -9.06
C LEU A 232 9.35 -12.07 -8.31
N LEU A 233 8.03 -12.19 -8.47
CA LEU A 233 6.99 -11.30 -7.95
C LEU A 233 6.08 -12.02 -6.94
N ALA A 234 6.62 -12.78 -5.98
CA ALA A 234 5.79 -13.44 -4.96
C ALA A 234 5.25 -12.46 -3.89
N ASN A 235 4.02 -12.67 -3.41
CA ASN A 235 3.36 -11.82 -2.41
C ASN A 235 3.19 -10.33 -2.82
N CYS A 236 2.95 -10.09 -4.11
CA CYS A 236 2.85 -8.74 -4.69
C CYS A 236 1.40 -8.32 -4.99
N PHE A 237 0.56 -9.29 -5.38
CA PHE A 237 -0.81 -9.06 -5.85
C PHE A 237 -1.87 -9.29 -4.75
N ASN A 238 -1.49 -9.88 -3.62
CA ASN A 238 -2.39 -10.16 -2.50
C ASN A 238 -3.19 -8.93 -2.05
N GLN A 239 -4.51 -9.11 -1.98
CA GLN A 239 -5.47 -8.08 -1.53
C GLN A 239 -5.31 -6.73 -2.27
N SER A 240 -4.86 -6.76 -3.52
CA SER A 240 -4.73 -5.58 -4.39
C SER A 240 -5.89 -5.45 -5.38
N GLY A 241 -5.98 -4.29 -6.05
CA GLY A 241 -6.80 -4.12 -7.24
C GLY A 241 -6.07 -4.47 -8.54
N ALA A 242 -5.15 -5.44 -8.50
CA ALA A 242 -4.33 -5.85 -9.64
C ALA A 242 -4.42 -7.37 -9.86
N ASN A 243 -4.59 -7.80 -11.11
CA ASN A 243 -4.77 -9.21 -11.45
C ASN A 243 -3.42 -9.92 -11.69
N GLY A 244 -3.01 -10.77 -10.75
CA GLY A 244 -1.77 -11.55 -10.84
C GLY A 244 -1.76 -12.57 -11.99
N CYS A 245 -2.89 -13.22 -12.29
CA CYS A 245 -3.01 -14.17 -13.41
C CYS A 245 -2.78 -13.45 -14.75
N ARG A 246 -3.38 -12.27 -14.91
CA ARG A 246 -3.24 -11.39 -16.09
C ARG A 246 -1.79 -10.94 -16.28
N ALA A 247 -1.11 -10.58 -15.20
CA ALA A 247 0.31 -10.22 -15.20
C ALA A 247 1.23 -11.39 -15.58
N LEU A 248 0.99 -12.59 -15.02
CA LEU A 248 1.75 -13.81 -15.33
C LEU A 248 1.54 -14.25 -16.79
N ALA A 249 0.29 -14.28 -17.26
CA ALA A 249 -0.04 -14.61 -18.64
C ALA A 249 0.58 -13.61 -19.63
N ALA A 250 0.61 -12.31 -19.30
CA ALA A 250 1.26 -11.29 -20.12
C ALA A 250 2.79 -11.49 -20.23
N LEU A 251 3.47 -11.91 -19.16
CA LEU A 251 4.89 -12.28 -19.22
C LEU A 251 5.09 -13.54 -20.10
N MET A 252 4.30 -14.59 -19.89
CA MET A 252 4.40 -15.83 -20.67
C MET A 252 4.10 -15.65 -22.16
N ALA A 253 3.10 -14.84 -22.51
CA ALA A 253 2.69 -14.57 -23.89
C ALA A 253 3.55 -13.52 -24.61
N SER A 254 4.48 -12.86 -23.91
CA SER A 254 5.31 -11.77 -24.46
C SER A 254 6.33 -12.18 -25.52
N GLY A 255 6.59 -13.48 -25.69
CA GLY A 255 7.66 -14.00 -26.54
C GLY A 255 9.08 -13.78 -25.99
N ARG A 256 9.22 -13.29 -24.75
CA ARG A 256 10.50 -13.14 -24.05
C ARG A 256 11.01 -14.48 -23.52
N SER A 257 12.33 -14.68 -23.58
CA SER A 257 13.02 -15.86 -23.05
C SER A 257 13.26 -15.78 -21.54
N PHE A 258 12.19 -15.65 -20.75
CA PHE A 258 12.28 -15.81 -19.30
C PHE A 258 12.57 -17.28 -18.97
N GLN A 259 13.63 -17.54 -18.19
CA GLN A 259 13.96 -18.87 -17.67
C GLN A 259 13.12 -19.20 -16.44
N GLU A 260 12.85 -18.21 -15.58
CA GLU A 260 12.21 -18.38 -14.28
C GLU A 260 11.13 -17.32 -14.05
N LEU A 261 9.91 -17.77 -13.77
CA LEU A 261 8.80 -16.94 -13.31
C LEU A 261 8.32 -17.44 -11.94
N ASP A 262 8.49 -16.62 -10.91
CA ASP A 262 7.97 -16.87 -9.56
C ASP A 262 6.84 -15.88 -9.25
N PHE A 263 5.63 -16.42 -9.14
CA PHE A 263 4.39 -15.74 -8.80
C PHE A 263 3.71 -16.44 -7.60
N SER A 264 4.51 -17.00 -6.69
CA SER A 264 4.03 -17.63 -5.46
C SER A 264 3.27 -16.65 -4.54
N GLU A 265 2.41 -17.15 -3.66
CA GLU A 265 1.66 -16.33 -2.68
C GLU A 265 0.97 -15.09 -3.29
N ASN A 266 0.19 -15.21 -4.36
CA ASN A 266 -0.42 -14.06 -5.06
C ASN A 266 -1.95 -14.12 -5.19
N SER A 267 -2.62 -15.01 -4.44
CA SER A 267 -4.05 -15.30 -4.60
C SER A 267 -4.44 -15.58 -6.07
N LEU A 268 -3.60 -16.32 -6.81
CA LEU A 268 -3.93 -16.72 -8.18
C LEU A 268 -5.08 -17.74 -8.18
N TRP A 269 -6.09 -17.49 -9.01
CA TRP A 269 -7.25 -18.35 -9.28
C TRP A 269 -7.73 -18.15 -10.73
N GLY A 270 -8.42 -19.14 -11.31
CA GLY A 270 -8.98 -19.01 -12.66
C GLY A 270 -7.89 -18.91 -13.73
N VAL A 271 -7.01 -19.90 -13.79
CA VAL A 271 -5.76 -19.83 -14.55
C VAL A 271 -5.90 -20.09 -16.06
N ASP A 272 -7.09 -19.95 -16.64
CA ASP A 272 -7.39 -20.25 -18.04
C ASP A 272 -6.43 -19.51 -19.02
N ASP A 273 -6.13 -18.22 -18.77
CA ASP A 273 -5.16 -17.43 -19.56
C ASP A 273 -3.71 -17.91 -19.34
N VAL A 274 -3.33 -18.22 -18.09
CA VAL A 274 -1.98 -18.67 -17.72
C VAL A 274 -1.70 -20.06 -18.31
N ALA A 275 -2.68 -20.96 -18.30
CA ALA A 275 -2.59 -22.26 -18.93
C ALA A 275 -2.48 -22.15 -20.47
N THR A 276 -3.22 -21.22 -21.08
CA THR A 276 -3.15 -20.94 -22.53
C THR A 276 -1.78 -20.39 -22.92
N ALA A 277 -1.23 -19.46 -22.14
CA ALA A 277 0.11 -18.92 -22.36
C ALA A 277 1.21 -19.96 -22.08
N LEU A 278 1.07 -20.77 -21.02
CA LEU A 278 1.99 -21.86 -20.71
C LEU A 278 2.01 -22.93 -21.81
N ALA A 279 0.85 -23.32 -22.36
CA ALA A 279 0.75 -24.31 -23.43
C ALA A 279 1.56 -23.95 -24.68
N THR A 280 1.78 -22.66 -24.92
CA THR A 280 2.43 -22.11 -26.12
C THR A 280 3.81 -21.48 -25.86
N ASN A 281 4.19 -21.23 -24.60
CA ASN A 281 5.49 -20.62 -24.28
C ASN A 281 6.67 -21.59 -24.59
N PRO A 282 7.61 -21.21 -25.47
CA PRO A 282 8.65 -22.12 -25.93
C PRO A 282 9.99 -21.97 -25.18
N GLN A 283 10.05 -21.24 -24.06
CA GLN A 283 11.32 -20.82 -23.42
C GLN A 283 11.37 -21.01 -21.90
N LEU A 284 10.23 -21.01 -21.20
CA LEU A 284 10.17 -21.06 -19.75
C LEU A 284 10.65 -22.42 -19.22
N ASP A 285 11.68 -22.40 -18.37
CA ASP A 285 12.29 -23.58 -17.75
C ASP A 285 11.66 -23.88 -16.38
N ARG A 286 11.38 -22.83 -15.58
CA ARG A 286 10.90 -22.94 -14.20
C ARG A 286 9.72 -22.02 -13.93
N LEU A 287 8.64 -22.58 -13.36
CA LEU A 287 7.44 -21.84 -12.94
C LEU A 287 7.13 -22.15 -11.48
N TRP A 288 7.14 -21.13 -10.63
CA TRP A 288 6.74 -21.25 -9.22
C TRP A 288 5.48 -20.43 -8.98
N ILE A 289 4.40 -21.11 -8.61
CA ILE A 289 3.07 -20.53 -8.34
C ILE A 289 2.45 -21.20 -7.10
N CYS A 290 3.29 -21.54 -6.12
CA CYS A 290 2.88 -22.18 -4.87
C CYS A 290 2.27 -21.16 -3.88
N GLY A 291 1.49 -21.62 -2.90
CA GLY A 291 0.76 -20.73 -1.97
C GLY A 291 -0.37 -19.93 -2.63
N ASN A 292 -1.01 -20.49 -3.66
CA ASN A 292 -2.06 -19.82 -4.45
C ASN A 292 -3.41 -20.54 -4.35
N GLU A 293 -4.50 -19.86 -4.69
CA GLU A 293 -5.88 -20.33 -4.47
C GLU A 293 -6.38 -21.34 -5.52
N LEU A 294 -5.45 -22.05 -6.16
CA LEU A 294 -5.65 -22.98 -7.26
C LEU A 294 -6.38 -24.25 -6.83
N ASN A 295 -7.32 -24.74 -7.64
CA ASN A 295 -8.13 -25.93 -7.34
C ASN A 295 -8.01 -27.02 -8.43
N ASP A 296 -8.75 -28.13 -8.30
CA ASP A 296 -8.68 -29.29 -9.20
C ASP A 296 -9.10 -29.03 -10.66
N ARG A 297 -9.75 -27.88 -10.97
CA ARG A 297 -9.96 -27.41 -12.36
C ARG A 297 -8.72 -26.67 -12.86
N ASP A 298 -8.16 -25.74 -12.09
CA ASP A 298 -6.91 -25.04 -12.45
C ASP A 298 -5.78 -26.06 -12.69
N ALA A 299 -5.70 -27.07 -11.84
CA ALA A 299 -4.78 -28.20 -11.99
C ALA A 299 -4.99 -28.99 -13.30
N GLU A 300 -6.23 -29.13 -13.77
CA GLU A 300 -6.52 -29.79 -15.03
C GLU A 300 -6.13 -28.92 -16.23
N LEU A 301 -6.39 -27.61 -16.19
CA LEU A 301 -5.96 -26.66 -17.21
C LEU A 301 -4.43 -26.66 -17.36
N ILE A 302 -3.71 -26.64 -16.23
CA ILE A 302 -2.24 -26.76 -16.20
C ILE A 302 -1.81 -28.13 -16.76
N ALA A 303 -2.43 -29.24 -16.35
CA ALA A 303 -2.12 -30.58 -16.87
C ALA A 303 -2.44 -30.75 -18.38
N GLN A 304 -3.38 -29.98 -18.94
CA GLN A 304 -3.64 -29.92 -20.38
C GLN A 304 -2.59 -29.07 -21.10
N ALA A 305 -2.15 -27.94 -20.52
CA ALA A 305 -1.07 -27.11 -21.05
C ALA A 305 0.27 -27.85 -21.12
N LEU A 306 0.62 -28.61 -20.08
CA LEU A 306 1.84 -29.43 -19.99
C LEU A 306 1.88 -30.64 -20.94
N LYS A 307 0.81 -30.89 -21.71
CA LYS A 307 0.82 -31.86 -22.82
C LYS A 307 1.24 -31.21 -24.15
N GLN A 308 1.24 -29.88 -24.21
CA GLN A 308 1.63 -29.09 -25.38
C GLN A 308 3.01 -28.42 -25.16
N ASN A 309 3.24 -27.91 -23.95
CA ASN A 309 4.55 -27.40 -23.55
C ASN A 309 5.55 -28.57 -23.37
N THR A 310 6.70 -28.47 -24.04
CA THR A 310 7.80 -29.45 -23.98
C THR A 310 9.09 -28.88 -23.37
N ASN A 311 9.06 -27.63 -22.89
CA ASN A 311 10.23 -26.88 -22.44
C ASN A 311 10.26 -26.63 -20.92
N LEU A 312 9.12 -26.58 -20.23
CA LEU A 312 9.08 -26.44 -18.76
C LEU A 312 9.67 -27.69 -18.10
N GLN A 313 10.72 -27.52 -17.29
CA GLN A 313 11.39 -28.60 -16.58
C GLN A 313 11.00 -28.64 -15.09
N GLU A 314 10.75 -27.48 -14.46
CA GLU A 314 10.29 -27.40 -13.06
C GLU A 314 8.95 -26.67 -12.90
N LEU A 315 8.05 -27.28 -12.11
CA LEU A 315 6.81 -26.64 -11.65
C LEU A 315 6.65 -26.82 -10.14
N ASN A 316 6.40 -25.71 -9.43
CA ASN A 316 6.03 -25.72 -8.01
C ASN A 316 4.58 -25.24 -7.83
N LEU A 317 3.76 -26.10 -7.22
CA LEU A 317 2.34 -25.91 -6.93
C LEU A 317 1.99 -26.25 -5.47
N GLY A 318 2.99 -26.31 -4.58
CA GLY A 318 2.77 -26.53 -3.15
C GLY A 318 1.81 -25.51 -2.52
N ASP A 319 1.24 -25.88 -1.37
CA ASP A 319 0.32 -25.06 -0.56
C ASP A 319 -0.84 -24.42 -1.38
N SER A 320 -1.35 -25.15 -2.37
CA SER A 320 -2.53 -24.79 -3.16
C SER A 320 -3.81 -25.46 -2.63
N ASN A 321 -4.98 -24.90 -2.95
CA ASN A 321 -6.31 -25.48 -2.65
C ASN A 321 -6.67 -26.73 -3.50
N MET A 322 -5.67 -27.48 -3.97
CA MET A 322 -5.82 -28.69 -4.79
C MET A 322 -5.98 -29.94 -3.93
N THR A 323 -6.81 -30.88 -4.37
CA THR A 323 -6.86 -32.21 -3.78
C THR A 323 -5.75 -33.09 -4.35
N ARG A 324 -5.52 -34.25 -3.74
CA ARG A 324 -4.67 -35.32 -4.29
C ARG A 324 -4.98 -35.60 -5.77
N THR A 325 -6.25 -35.54 -6.17
CA THR A 325 -6.69 -35.76 -7.57
C THR A 325 -6.11 -34.70 -8.51
N GLY A 326 -6.11 -33.43 -8.09
CA GLY A 326 -5.48 -32.33 -8.84
C GLY A 326 -3.97 -32.54 -9.00
N PHE A 327 -3.28 -32.92 -7.93
CA PHE A 327 -1.85 -33.23 -7.98
C PHE A 327 -1.55 -34.43 -8.88
N GLU A 328 -2.37 -35.49 -8.85
CA GLU A 328 -2.21 -36.68 -9.71
C GLU A 328 -2.43 -36.36 -11.22
N LYS A 329 -3.31 -35.41 -11.57
CA LYS A 329 -3.44 -34.93 -12.97
C LYS A 329 -2.15 -34.30 -13.50
N ILE A 330 -1.40 -33.57 -12.65
CA ILE A 330 -0.17 -32.87 -13.03
C ILE A 330 1.06 -33.78 -12.98
N GLY A 331 1.12 -34.69 -12.00
CA GLY A 331 2.21 -35.68 -11.87
C GLY A 331 2.33 -36.65 -13.06
N ALA A 332 1.32 -36.69 -13.95
CA ALA A 332 1.34 -37.43 -15.21
C ALA A 332 1.98 -36.66 -16.39
N SER A 333 2.66 -35.53 -16.14
CA SER A 333 3.35 -34.72 -17.16
C SER A 333 4.87 -34.90 -17.14
N ASN A 334 5.55 -34.51 -18.23
CA ASN A 334 6.98 -34.80 -18.49
C ASN A 334 7.96 -33.88 -17.73
N LEU A 335 7.60 -33.38 -16.56
CA LEU A 335 8.45 -32.48 -15.75
C LEU A 335 9.68 -33.23 -15.19
N ARG A 336 10.84 -32.55 -15.11
CA ARG A 336 12.01 -33.07 -14.38
C ARG A 336 11.87 -32.94 -12.87
N SER A 337 11.22 -31.86 -12.42
CA SER A 337 10.90 -31.63 -11.02
C SER A 337 9.47 -31.14 -10.89
N PHE A 338 8.67 -31.87 -10.11
CA PHE A 338 7.38 -31.40 -9.63
C PHE A 338 7.44 -31.30 -8.10
N LYS A 339 7.21 -30.09 -7.57
CA LYS A 339 7.24 -29.81 -6.13
C LYS A 339 5.80 -29.61 -5.62
N PRO A 340 5.25 -30.57 -4.85
CA PRO A 340 3.96 -30.43 -4.18
C PRO A 340 4.04 -29.78 -2.79
N GLU A 341 5.23 -29.33 -2.37
CA GLU A 341 5.50 -28.70 -1.06
C GLU A 341 6.38 -27.45 -1.25
N CYS A 342 6.13 -26.39 -0.47
CA CYS A 342 6.82 -25.08 -0.55
C CYS A 342 8.27 -25.07 0.01
N ASN A 343 9.01 -26.16 -0.16
CA ASN A 343 10.36 -26.31 0.37
C ASN A 343 11.39 -25.56 -0.50
N GLY A 344 11.69 -24.31 -0.14
CA GLY A 344 12.95 -23.66 -0.54
C GLY A 344 12.93 -22.18 -0.96
N ILE A 345 11.77 -21.51 -1.06
CA ILE A 345 11.70 -20.13 -1.60
C ILE A 345 11.50 -19.06 -0.50
N LEU A 346 10.63 -19.30 0.51
CA LEU A 346 10.30 -18.32 1.56
C LEU A 346 10.35 -18.84 3.02
N GLN A 347 10.70 -20.11 3.26
CA GLN A 347 10.54 -20.76 4.57
C GLN A 347 11.24 -20.12 5.80
N PRO A 348 12.34 -19.33 5.70
CA PRO A 348 12.85 -18.58 6.86
C PRO A 348 12.02 -17.34 7.26
N TYR A 349 11.11 -16.86 6.40
CA TYR A 349 10.65 -15.47 6.40
C TYR A 349 9.19 -15.25 6.83
N LEU A 350 8.46 -16.32 7.19
CA LEU A 350 7.03 -16.28 7.57
C LEU A 350 6.79 -16.41 9.09
N LEU A 351 7.81 -16.20 9.92
CA LEU A 351 7.70 -16.17 11.39
C LEU A 351 8.35 -14.89 11.95
N GLY A 352 7.56 -13.84 12.11
CA GLY A 352 7.97 -12.52 12.61
C GLY A 352 6.84 -11.51 12.64
#